data_AF-A0A661K124-F1
#
_entry.id   AF-A0A661K124-F1
#
_cell.length_a   1.000
_cell.length_b   1.000
_cell.length_c   1.000
_cell.angle_alpha   90.00
_cell.angle_beta   90.00
_cell.angle_gamma   90.00
#
_symmetry.space_group_name_H-M   'P 1'
#
loop_
_entity.id
_entity.type
_entity.pdbx_description
1 polymer ?
#
loop_
_entity_poly.entity_id
_entity_poly.type
_entity_poly.pdbx_seq_one_letter_code
_entity_poly.pdbx_strand_id
1 'polypeptide(L)' 'MFSKIGLAIGSFFVPLLLALSSIASAAPHAVISPKEFWAGSIPQGKTVTHDFIIKNTGDKPLILNIGHT' A
#
# COMPACT_ATOMS: atom_id res chain seq x y z
N MET A 1 -27.81 -14.20 -55.58
CA MET A 1 -27.60 -15.23 -54.53
C MET A 1 -26.20 -15.00 -53.97
N PHE A 2 -26.07 -14.15 -52.95
CA PHE A 2 -24.77 -13.75 -52.39
C PHE A 2 -24.47 -14.59 -51.14
N SER A 3 -23.43 -15.42 -51.22
CA SER A 3 -22.98 -16.30 -50.15
C SER A 3 -22.33 -15.50 -49.04
N LYS A 4 -22.79 -15.69 -47.80
CA LYS A 4 -22.20 -15.11 -46.60
C LYS A 4 -20.91 -15.84 -46.29
N ILE A 5 -19.77 -15.29 -46.71
CA ILE A 5 -18.46 -15.65 -46.14
C ILE A 5 -18.40 -15.00 -44.76
N GLY A 6 -18.71 -15.79 -43.75
CA GLY A 6 -18.55 -15.43 -42.35
C GLY A 6 -17.08 -15.27 -42.04
N LEU A 7 -16.64 -14.02 -41.96
CA LEU A 7 -15.30 -13.62 -41.57
C LEU A 7 -15.14 -13.84 -40.05
N ALA A 8 -14.92 -15.09 -39.64
CA ALA A 8 -14.61 -15.45 -38.25
C ALA A 8 -13.14 -15.15 -37.93
N ILE A 9 -12.74 -13.89 -38.02
CA ILE A 9 -11.43 -13.38 -37.55
C ILE A 9 -11.68 -12.23 -36.58
N GLY A 10 -12.23 -12.57 -35.41
CA GLY A 10 -12.47 -11.57 -34.37
C GLY A 10 -12.38 -12.12 -32.95
N SER A 11 -11.92 -13.36 -32.75
CA SER A 11 -12.01 -14.05 -31.45
C SER A 11 -10.70 -14.70 -30.99
N PHE A 12 -9.55 -14.18 -31.44
CA PHE A 12 -8.23 -14.65 -30.98
C PHE A 12 -7.32 -13.55 -30.43
N PHE A 13 -7.81 -12.31 -30.30
CA PHE A 13 -7.03 -11.17 -29.78
C PHE A 13 -7.55 -10.60 -28.44
N VAL A 14 -8.54 -11.24 -27.81
CA VAL A 14 -9.07 -10.82 -26.51
C VAL A 14 -8.24 -11.30 -25.30
N PRO A 15 -7.57 -12.48 -25.28
CA PRO A 15 -6.93 -12.94 -24.04
C PRO A 15 -5.59 -12.24 -23.76
N LEU A 16 -4.96 -11.61 -24.75
CA LEU A 16 -3.68 -10.91 -24.57
C LEU A 16 -3.85 -9.58 -23.82
N LEU A 17 -5.01 -8.91 -23.96
CA LEU A 17 -5.29 -7.64 -23.28
C LEU A 17 -5.60 -7.82 -21.78
N LEU A 18 -6.06 -9.01 -21.38
CA LEU A 18 -6.34 -9.35 -19.97
C LEU A 18 -5.09 -9.81 -19.19
N ALA A 19 -3.98 -10.12 -19.89
CA ALA A 19 -2.75 -10.62 -19.28
C ALA A 19 -1.85 -9.51 -18.69
N LEU A 20 -2.17 -8.24 -18.92
CA LEU A 20 -1.51 -7.09 -18.25
C LEU A 20 -2.01 -6.91 -16.80
N SER A 21 -2.32 -8.01 -16.11
CA SER A 21 -2.75 -8.01 -14.73
C SER A 21 -1.66 -7.34 -13.89
N SER A 22 -2.03 -6.24 -13.24
CA SER A 22 -1.15 -5.40 -12.44
C SER A 22 -0.43 -6.22 -11.38
N ILE A 23 0.90 -6.29 -11.48
CA ILE A 23 1.74 -6.77 -10.40
C ILE A 23 1.67 -5.70 -9.31
N ALA A 24 0.83 -5.89 -8.31
CA ALA A 24 0.86 -5.05 -7.11
C ALA A 24 2.26 -5.18 -6.50
N SER A 25 3.00 -4.08 -6.44
CA SER A 25 4.35 -4.08 -5.90
C SER A 25 4.28 -4.30 -4.39
N ALA A 26 4.78 -5.44 -3.93
CA ALA A 26 4.91 -5.75 -2.52
C ALA A 26 5.97 -4.84 -1.89
N ALA A 27 5.56 -3.98 -0.96
CA ALA A 27 6.41 -2.99 -0.29
C ALA A 27 6.18 -3.00 1.23
N PRO A 28 7.15 -2.56 2.05
CA PRO A 28 6.89 -2.35 3.47
C PRO A 28 5.93 -1.17 3.65
N HIS A 29 5.06 -1.24 4.66
CA HIS A 29 4.10 -0.17 4.92
C HIS A 29 3.93 0.00 6.42
N ALA A 30 4.35 1.15 6.94
CA ALA A 30 4.25 1.48 8.35
C ALA A 30 2.94 2.22 8.64
N VAL A 31 2.20 1.75 9.64
CA VAL A 31 1.03 2.44 10.20
C VAL A 31 1.31 2.74 11.67
N ILE A 32 1.15 3.99 12.06
CA ILE A 32 1.43 4.48 13.42
C ILE A 32 0.10 4.76 14.13
N SER A 33 -0.01 4.29 15.37
CA SER A 33 -1.18 4.51 16.24
C SER A 33 -0.75 4.80 17.67
N PRO A 34 -1.21 5.91 18.29
CA PRO A 34 -1.98 7.00 17.68
C PRO A 34 -1.13 7.81 16.68
N LYS A 35 -1.76 8.56 15.77
CA LYS A 35 -1.02 9.41 14.83
C LYS A 35 -0.42 10.64 15.51
N GLU A 36 -1.04 11.08 16.59
CA GLU A 36 -0.70 12.29 17.33
C GLU A 36 -0.94 12.04 18.83
N PHE A 37 -0.17 12.73 19.66
CA PHE A 37 -0.33 12.72 21.11
C PHE A 37 -0.29 14.15 21.65
N TRP A 38 -1.33 14.55 22.37
CA TRP A 38 -1.38 15.82 23.09
C TRP A 38 -1.03 15.61 24.56
N ALA A 39 0.12 16.12 24.98
CA ALA A 39 0.60 15.96 26.34
C ALA A 39 -0.08 16.88 27.37
N GLY A 40 -0.89 17.85 26.92
CA GLY A 40 -1.56 18.79 27.82
C GLY A 40 -0.63 19.82 28.46
N SER A 41 -1.08 20.39 29.58
CA SER A 41 -0.27 21.30 30.40
C SER A 41 0.65 20.47 31.29
N ILE A 42 1.96 20.60 31.08
CA ILE A 42 2.98 19.88 31.86
C ILE A 42 3.57 20.83 32.91
N PRO A 43 3.40 20.56 34.21
CA PRO A 43 4.02 21.37 35.26
C PRO A 43 5.54 21.35 35.20
N GLN A 44 6.18 22.42 35.67
CA GLN A 44 7.63 22.50 35.72
C GLN A 44 8.24 21.31 36.49
N GLY A 45 9.29 20.72 35.92
CA GLY A 45 10.01 19.60 36.52
C GLY A 45 9.31 18.25 36.40
N LYS A 46 8.23 18.14 35.62
CA LYS A 46 7.56 16.86 35.33
C LYS A 46 7.94 16.35 33.94
N THR A 47 8.04 15.03 33.83
CA THR A 47 8.26 14.31 32.58
C THR A 47 6.97 13.63 32.16
N VAL A 48 6.66 13.69 30.87
CA VAL A 48 5.57 12.92 30.25
C VAL A 48 6.19 11.94 29.27
N THR A 49 5.79 10.68 29.40
CA THR A 49 6.18 9.59 28.49
C THR A 49 4.94 9.11 27.75
N HIS A 50 5.06 8.87 26.46
CA HIS A 50 4.00 8.29 25.65
C HIS A 50 4.58 7.32 24.63
N ASP A 51 3.92 6.18 24.48
CA ASP A 51 4.35 5.13 23.57
C ASP A 51 3.52 5.19 22.28
N PHE A 52 4.20 5.12 21.14
CA PHE A 52 3.58 4.95 19.83
C PHE A 52 3.73 3.51 19.36
N ILE A 53 2.66 2.94 18.81
CA ILE A 53 2.70 1.63 18.19
C ILE A 53 2.91 1.79 16.70
N ILE A 54 4.01 1.23 16.19
CA ILE A 54 4.29 1.16 14.75
C ILE A 54 4.05 -0.27 14.29
N LYS A 55 3.10 -0.45 13.37
CA LYS A 55 2.77 -1.74 12.78
C LYS A 55 3.20 -1.77 11.31
N ASN A 56 3.94 -2.81 10.92
CA ASN A 56 4.13 -3.12 9.51
C ASN A 56 2.88 -3.83 8.97
N THR A 57 2.17 -3.19 8.05
CA THR A 57 0.99 -3.75 7.37
C THR A 57 1.29 -4.11 5.90
N GLY A 58 2.54 -3.93 5.46
CA GLY A 58 2.98 -4.29 4.13
C GLY A 58 3.55 -5.72 4.05
N ASP A 59 3.82 -6.15 2.82
CA ASP A 59 4.20 -7.54 2.51
C ASP A 59 5.72 -7.76 2.45
N LYS A 60 6.49 -6.76 2.90
CA LYS A 60 7.95 -6.82 2.99
C LYS A 60 8.42 -6.38 4.37
N PRO A 61 9.61 -6.81 4.82
CA PRO A 61 10.19 -6.38 6.08
C PRO A 61 10.31 -4.84 6.17
N LEU A 62 9.85 -4.27 7.28
CA LEU A 62 10.01 -2.85 7.59
C LEU A 62 11.28 -2.65 8.44
N ILE A 63 12.19 -1.79 7.98
CA ILE A 63 13.37 -1.38 8.73
C ILE A 63 13.14 0.06 9.20
N LEU A 64 13.18 0.28 10.51
CA LEU A 64 13.04 1.61 11.11
C LEU A 64 14.44 2.19 11.38
N ASN A 65 14.72 3.37 10.82
CA ASN A 65 15.92 4.13 11.15
C ASN A 65 15.51 5.35 11.99
N ILE A 66 15.93 5.37 13.26
CA ILE A 66 15.59 6.45 14.18
C ILE A 66 16.67 7.51 14.04
N GLY A 67 16.41 8.56 13.25
CA GLY A 67 17.33 9.67 13.07
C GLY A 67 17.48 10.45 14.38
N HIS A 68 18.72 10.64 14.84
CA HIS A 68 19.06 11.60 15.88
C HIS A 68 19.18 12.99 15.21
N THR A 69 18.23 13.89 15.47
CA THR A 69 18.32 15.32 15.14
C THR A 69 18.34 16.15 16.40
#